data_AF-A0A8X6TW84-F1
#
_entry.id   AF-A0A8X6TW84-F1
#
_cell.length_a   1.000
_cell.length_b   1.000
_cell.length_c   1.000
_cell.angle_alpha   90.00
_cell.angle_beta   90.00
_cell.angle_gamma   90.00
#
_symmetry.space_group_name_H-M   'P 1'
#
loop_
_entity.id
_entity.type
_entity.pdbx_description
1 polymer ?
#
loop_
_entity_poly.entity_id
_entity_poly.type
_entity_poly.pdbx_seq_one_letter_code
_entity_poly.pdbx_strand_id
1 'polypeptide(L)' 'MCFSSCFLDEFLAGGKNADGSIPDLVFEQFPFDHPVFINFTSGTTGLPKGLVHSAG' A
#
# COMPACT_ATOMS: atom_id res chain seq x y z
N MET A 1 21.22 -3.59 3.02
CA MET A 1 19.97 -3.56 3.83
C MET A 1 18.92 -2.88 2.97
N CYS A 2 18.00 -3.66 2.39
CA CYS A 2 16.91 -3.14 1.57
C CYS A 2 15.75 -2.78 2.50
N PHE A 3 15.65 -1.51 2.91
CA PHE A 3 14.43 -1.02 3.57
C PHE A 3 13.47 -0.61 2.46
N SER A 4 12.46 -1.45 2.20
CA SER A 4 11.33 -1.15 1.30
C SER A 4 10.32 -0.23 2.00
N SER A 5 10.80 0.85 2.62
CA SER A 5 9.97 1.79 3.37
C SER A 5 10.48 3.21 3.13
N CYS A 6 9.59 4.12 2.72
CA CYS A 6 9.83 5.55 2.61
C CYS A 6 8.92 6.29 3.58
N PHE A 7 9.37 7.45 4.07
CA PHE A 7 8.54 8.32 4.91
C PHE A 7 7.50 9.06 4.06
N LEU A 8 6.39 9.49 4.67
CA LEU A 8 5.32 10.20 3.96
C LEU A 8 5.84 11.47 3.27
N ASP A 9 6.71 12.23 3.92
CA ASP A 9 7.29 13.44 3.34
C ASP A 9 8.12 13.16 2.08
N GLU A 10 8.84 12.03 2.07
CA GLU A 10 9.64 11.58 0.94
C GLU A 10 8.75 11.12 -0.22
N PHE A 11 7.67 10.39 0.09
CA PHE A 11 6.66 9.98 -0.89
C PHE A 11 5.99 11.20 -1.54
N LEU A 12 5.55 12.17 -0.73
CA LEU A 12 4.91 13.39 -1.23
C LEU A 12 5.89 14.26 -2.02
N ALA A 13 7.17 14.28 -1.66
CA ALA A 13 8.19 15.01 -2.41
C ALA A 13 8.36 14.49 -3.85
N GLY A 14 8.20 13.17 -4.08
CA GLY A 14 8.30 12.58 -5.41
C GLY A 14 7.14 12.93 -6.35
N GLY A 15 5.99 13.36 -5.81
CA GLY A 15 4.76 13.65 -6.55
C GLY A 15 4.41 15.13 -6.69
N LYS A 16 5.29 16.06 -6.30
CA LYS A 16 5.00 17.51 -6.35
C LYS A 16 4.84 18.02 -7.78
N ASN A 17 3.92 18.96 -7.95
CA ASN A 17 3.75 19.70 -9.20
C ASN A 17 4.94 20.66 -9.43
N ALA A 18 5.08 21.17 -10.66
CA ALA A 18 6.17 22.08 -11.03
C ALA A 18 6.17 23.42 -10.25
N ASP A 19 5.03 23.80 -9.68
CA ASP A 19 4.86 24.97 -8.81
C ASP A 19 5.15 24.67 -7.32
N GLY A 20 5.49 23.42 -6.99
CA GLY A 20 5.79 22.96 -5.63
C GLY A 20 4.57 22.55 -4.80
N SER A 21 3.36 22.62 -5.37
CA SER A 21 2.14 22.16 -4.70
C SER A 21 2.06 20.63 -4.64
N ILE A 22 1.32 20.11 -3.65
CA ILE A 22 1.03 18.68 -3.51
C ILE A 22 -0.31 18.42 -4.22
N PRO A 23 -0.39 17.49 -5.18
CA PRO A 23 -1.65 17.17 -5.85
C PRO A 23 -2.65 16.55 -4.87
N ASP A 24 -3.95 16.71 -5.16
CA ASP A 24 -5.01 16.10 -4.36
C ASP A 24 -4.90 14.57 -4.36
N LEU A 25 -4.88 13.97 -3.18
CA LEU A 25 -4.88 12.52 -3.00
C LEU A 25 -6.33 12.01 -3.13
N VAL A 26 -6.61 11.35 -4.26
CA VAL A 26 -7.91 10.73 -4.53
C VAL A 26 -7.82 9.23 -4.24
N PHE A 27 -8.65 8.75 -3.31
CA PHE A 27 -8.74 7.33 -2.97
C PHE A 27 -10.06 6.75 -3.49
N GLU A 28 -9.99 5.63 -4.21
CA GLU A 28 -11.17 4.88 -4.62
C GLU A 28 -11.82 4.19 -3.40
N GLN A 29 -13.15 4.24 -3.35
CA GLN A 29 -13.92 3.56 -2.31
C GLN A 29 -14.30 2.17 -2.82
N PHE A 30 -13.97 1.14 -2.05
CA PHE A 30 -14.30 -0.24 -2.39
C PHE A 30 -15.49 -0.77 -1.56
N PRO A 31 -16.23 -1.75 -2.11
CA PRO A 31 -17.16 -2.55 -1.33
C PRO A 31 -16.49 -3.15 -0.08
N PHE A 32 -17.26 -3.34 1.00
CA PHE A 32 -16.74 -3.83 2.28
C PHE A 32 -16.07 -5.21 2.18
N ASP A 33 -16.52 -6.04 1.25
CA ASP A 33 -16.00 -7.38 0.97
C ASP A 33 -14.77 -7.39 0.04
N HIS A 34 -14.24 -6.23 -0.33
CA HIS A 34 -13.02 -6.15 -1.13
C HIS A 34 -11.81 -6.65 -0.32
N PRO A 35 -10.99 -7.57 -0.87
CA PRO A 35 -9.81 -8.07 -0.17
C PRO A 35 -8.81 -6.92 0.06
N VAL A 36 -8.40 -6.70 1.31
CA VAL A 36 -7.53 -5.58 1.68
C VAL A 36 -6.07 -5.87 1.37
N PHE A 37 -5.61 -7.11 1.55
CA PHE A 37 -4.24 -7.52 1.24
C PHE A 37 -4.11 -9.02 0.98
N ILE A 38 -3.16 -9.40 0.14
CA ILE A 38 -2.65 -10.77 0.06
C ILE A 38 -1.18 -10.71 0.47
N ASN A 39 -0.86 -11.18 1.66
CA ASN A 39 0.51 -11.14 2.18
C ASN A 39 1.26 -12.43 1.82
N PHE A 40 2.27 -12.31 0.96
CA PHE A 40 3.20 -13.41 0.65
C PHE A 40 4.52 -13.16 1.37
N THR A 41 4.81 -13.96 2.40
CA THR A 41 6.12 -13.96 3.06
C THR A 41 7.00 -15.04 2.45
N SER A 42 8.31 -14.79 2.34
CA SER A 42 9.29 -15.80 1.93
C SER A 42 9.52 -16.77 3.09
N GLY A 43 8.52 -17.59 3.38
CA GLY A 43 8.59 -18.68 4.36
C GLY A 43 8.79 -20.01 3.65
N THR A 44 9.70 -20.83 4.14
CA THR A 44 10.03 -22.16 3.63
C THR A 44 8.79 -23.05 3.48
N THR A 45 8.48 -23.44 2.24
CA THR A 45 7.54 -24.50 1.80
C THR A 45 6.27 -24.69 2.63
N GLY A 46 5.23 -23.94 2.25
CA GLY A 46 3.84 -24.24 2.54
C GLY A 46 2.94 -23.33 1.72
N LEU A 47 1.89 -23.88 1.08
CA LEU A 47 0.90 -23.10 0.34
C LEU A 47 0.44 -21.90 1.20
N PRO A 48 0.49 -20.67 0.67
CA PRO A 48 0.06 -19.48 1.42
C PRO A 48 -1.36 -19.68 1.92
N LYS A 49 -1.56 -19.64 3.24
CA LYS A 49 -2.92 -19.62 3.79
C LYS A 49 -3.48 -18.23 3.50
N GLY A 50 -4.38 -18.16 2.52
CA GLY A 50 -5.08 -16.92 2.13
C GLY A 50 -6.00 -16.45 3.25
N LEU A 51 -5.47 -15.66 4.18
CA LEU A 51 -6.25 -14.96 5.17
C LEU A 51 -6.77 -13.66 4.53
N VAL A 52 -8.02 -13.65 4.07
CA VAL A 52 -8.67 -12.44 3.56
C VAL A 52 -9.22 -11.68 4.76
N HIS A 53 -8.69 -10.48 5.01
CA HIS A 53 -9.28 -9.53 5.95
C HIS A 53 -10.06 -8.49 5.14
N SER A 54 -11.37 -8.37 5.38
CA SER A 54 -12.16 -7.22 4.94
C SER A 54 -11.80 -6.01 5.79
N ALA A 55 -12.12 -4.79 5.32
CA ALA A 55 -11.85 -3.55 6.05
C ALA A 55 -12.85 -3.31 7.21
N GLY A 56 -13.09 -4.31 8.06
CA GLY A 56 -13.96 -4.20 9.25
C GLY A 56 -13.52 -5.04 10.42
#